data_AF-A0A7U9C3W7-F1
#
_entry.id   AF-A0A7U9C3W7-F1
#
_cell.length_a   1.000
_cell.length_b   1.000
_cell.length_c   1.000
_cell.angle_alpha   90.00
_cell.angle_beta   90.00
_cell.angle_gamma   90.00
#
_symmetry.space_group_name_H-M   'P 1'
#
loop_
_entity.id
_entity.type
_entity.pdbx_description
1 polymer ?
#
loop_
_entity_poly.entity_id
_entity_poly.type
_entity_poly.pdbx_seq_one_letter_code
_entity_poly.pdbx_strand_id
1 'polypeptide(L)'
;MARYWKITQGSGDCQEVRGKGVVGQQPLIGPGQSFRYTSRAILQTPVGVMEGAYTLLDTSTQRVFEVAITPFRLAVPLQLH
;
A
#
# COMPACT_ATOMS: atom_id res chain seq x y z
N MET A 1 6.87 -12.16 2.98
CA MET A 1 6.12 -11.26 2.07
C MET A 1 6.40 -9.80 2.38
N ALA A 2 6.42 -8.93 1.38
CA ALA A 2 6.86 -7.54 1.45
C ALA A 2 5.82 -6.57 0.88
N ARG A 3 5.98 -5.27 1.18
CA ARG A 3 5.18 -4.18 0.62
C ARG A 3 6.10 -3.18 -0.09
N TYR A 4 5.59 -2.63 -1.17
CA TYR A 4 6.11 -1.45 -1.86
C TYR A 4 5.00 -0.41 -1.93
N TRP A 5 5.34 0.83 -1.61
CA TRP A 5 4.50 2.00 -1.80
C TRP A 5 5.28 3.08 -2.53
N LYS A 6 4.61 3.74 -3.47
CA LYS A 6 5.01 4.99 -4.08
C LYS A 6 3.96 6.03 -3.71
N ILE A 7 4.42 7.11 -3.11
CA ILE A 7 3.60 8.22 -2.64
C ILE A 7 3.99 9.44 -3.44
N THR A 8 3.09 9.91 -4.29
CA THR A 8 3.27 11.12 -5.09
C THR A 8 2.54 12.26 -4.42
N GLN A 9 3.30 13.29 -4.03
CA GLN A 9 2.77 14.54 -3.49
C GLN A 9 2.02 15.31 -4.59
N GLY A 10 1.15 16.24 -4.21
CA GLY A 10 0.50 17.16 -5.15
C GLY A 10 1.46 18.05 -5.95
N SER A 11 2.70 18.23 -5.46
CA SER A 11 3.79 18.91 -6.19
C SER A 11 4.39 18.07 -7.31
N GLY A 12 4.12 16.75 -7.33
CA GLY A 12 4.77 15.77 -8.20
C GLY A 12 5.95 15.05 -7.55
N ASP A 13 6.44 15.50 -6.40
CA ASP A 13 7.52 14.84 -5.67
C ASP A 13 7.11 13.43 -5.24
N CYS A 14 8.04 12.48 -5.36
CA CYS A 14 7.77 11.07 -5.08
C CYS A 14 8.60 10.54 -3.90
N GLN A 15 7.94 9.78 -3.02
CA GLN A 15 8.57 9.02 -1.95
C GLN A 15 8.28 7.52 -2.12
N GLU A 16 9.33 6.70 -2.03
CA GLU A 16 9.18 5.24 -2.02
C GLU A 16 9.33 4.68 -0.59
N VAL A 17 8.48 3.71 -0.25
CA VAL A 17 8.55 2.98 1.01
C VAL A 17 8.54 1.49 0.72
N ARG A 18 9.58 0.79 1.18
CA ARG A 18 9.72 -0.66 1.07
C ARG A 18 9.86 -1.28 2.45
N GLY A 19 9.28 -2.46 2.66
CA GLY A 19 9.44 -3.16 3.93
C GLY A 19 8.80 -4.54 3.96
N LYS A 20 9.20 -5.34 4.95
CA LYS A 20 8.61 -6.66 5.19
C LYS A 20 7.22 -6.50 5.81
N GLY A 21 6.27 -7.32 5.36
CA GLY A 21 4.92 -7.38 5.89
C GLY A 21 4.16 -6.06 5.84
N VAL A 22 3.11 -5.97 6.64
CA VAL A 22 2.30 -4.77 6.87
C VAL A 22 2.16 -4.57 8.37
N VAL A 23 2.39 -3.35 8.88
CA VAL A 23 2.31 -3.02 10.32
C VAL A 23 3.06 -3.99 11.25
N GLY A 24 4.19 -4.55 10.79
CA GLY A 24 4.98 -5.53 11.55
C GLY A 24 4.49 -6.98 11.45
N GLN A 25 3.41 -7.24 10.70
CA GLN A 25 2.79 -8.56 10.55
C GLN A 25 2.95 -9.12 9.13
N GLN A 26 2.97 -10.43 9.01
CA GLN A 26 2.87 -11.17 7.74
C GLN A 26 1.67 -12.12 7.85
N PRO A 27 0.44 -11.63 7.60
CA PRO A 27 -0.76 -12.41 7.82
C PRO A 27 -0.86 -13.55 6.80
N LEU A 28 -1.29 -14.72 7.28
CA LEU A 28 -1.79 -15.80 6.42
C LEU A 28 -3.28 -15.55 6.20
N ILE A 29 -3.71 -15.45 4.94
CA ILE A 29 -5.10 -15.17 4.57
C ILE A 29 -5.65 -16.41 3.86
N GLY A 30 -6.56 -17.12 4.52
CA GLY A 30 -7.24 -18.27 3.93
C GLY A 30 -8.32 -17.89 2.91
N PRO A 31 -8.84 -18.84 2.13
CA PRO A 31 -9.95 -18.61 1.23
C PRO A 31 -11.15 -18.00 1.96
N GLY A 32 -11.71 -16.91 1.40
CA GLY A 32 -12.85 -16.19 1.99
C GLY A 32 -12.52 -15.33 3.23
N GLN A 33 -11.29 -15.36 3.73
CA GLN A 33 -10.87 -14.53 4.85
C GLN A 33 -10.35 -13.17 4.38
N SER A 34 -10.38 -12.20 5.27
CA SER A 34 -9.85 -10.85 5.01
C SER A 34 -8.96 -10.40 6.17
N PHE A 35 -7.87 -9.72 5.84
CA PHE A 35 -7.05 -9.00 6.80
C PHE A 35 -7.16 -7.50 6.54
N ARG A 36 -7.43 -6.72 7.59
CA ARG A 36 -7.55 -5.26 7.51
C ARG A 36 -6.58 -4.62 8.49
N TYR A 37 -5.89 -3.59 8.04
CA TYR A 37 -5.02 -2.78 8.89
C TYR A 37 -5.14 -1.30 8.52
N THR A 38 -4.67 -0.45 9.42
CA THR A 38 -4.57 0.99 9.18
C THR A 38 -3.13 1.43 9.41
N SER A 39 -2.58 2.18 8.47
CA SER A 39 -1.27 2.83 8.58
C SER A 39 -1.41 4.33 8.32
N ARG A 40 -0.31 5.06 8.43
CA ARG A 40 -0.26 6.50 8.16
C ARG A 40 0.79 6.80 7.09
N ALA A 41 0.50 7.81 6.28
CA ALA A 41 1.44 8.43 5.35
C ALA A 41 1.46 9.93 5.66
N ILE A 42 2.64 10.55 5.59
CA ILE A 42 2.78 11.99 5.76
C ILE A 42 2.86 12.60 4.37
N LEU A 43 1.99 13.57 4.10
CA LEU A 43 2.04 14.39 2.89
C LEU A 43 2.53 15.77 3.25
N GLN A 44 3.40 16.32 2.40
CA GLN A 44 3.82 17.72 2.50
C GLN A 44 2.85 18.66 1.78
N THR A 45 1.93 18.08 1.01
CA THR A 45 0.92 18.80 0.22
C THR A 45 -0.48 18.37 0.65
N PRO A 46 -1.51 19.21 0.44
CA PRO A 46 -2.87 18.90 0.90
C PRO A 46 -3.54 17.73 0.15
N VAL A 47 -3.03 17.40 -1.04
CA VAL A 47 -3.47 16.27 -1.86
C VAL A 47 -2.27 15.44 -2.30
N GLY A 48 -2.47 14.15 -2.48
CA GLY A 48 -1.46 13.23 -2.99
C GLY A 48 -2.08 11.95 -3.54
N VAL A 49 -1.24 11.10 -4.12
CA VAL A 49 -1.61 9.79 -4.66
C VAL A 49 -0.73 8.74 -4.04
N MET A 50 -1.33 7.61 -3.64
CA MET A 50 -0.60 6.41 -3.21
C MET A 50 -0.91 5.27 -4.18
N GLU A 51 0.14 4.57 -4.58
CA GLU A 51 0.08 3.35 -5.38
C GLU A 51 1.17 2.37 -4.89
N GLY A 52 1.06 1.10 -5.24
CA GLY A 52 2.04 0.14 -4.73
C GLY A 52 1.80 -1.30 -5.14
N ALA A 53 2.44 -2.21 -4.42
CA ALA A 53 2.26 -3.64 -4.60
C ALA A 53 2.57 -4.41 -3.30
N TYR A 54 1.91 -5.55 -3.14
CA TYR A 54 2.28 -6.56 -2.17
C TYR A 54 2.96 -7.74 -2.85
N THR A 55 4.09 -8.17 -2.30
CA THR A 55 4.77 -9.40 -2.70
C THR A 55 4.23 -10.56 -1.87
N LEU A 56 3.36 -11.32 -2.53
CA LEU A 56 2.67 -12.56 -2.22
C LEU A 56 3.62 -13.78 -2.03
N LEU A 57 3.25 -14.77 -1.23
CA LEU A 57 3.71 -16.16 -1.29
C LEU A 57 2.47 -17.04 -1.20
N ASP A 58 2.20 -17.81 -2.24
CA ASP A 58 1.17 -18.84 -2.21
C ASP A 58 1.69 -20.03 -1.40
N THR A 59 1.05 -20.33 -0.28
CA THR A 59 1.48 -21.42 0.61
C THR A 59 1.27 -22.81 0.02
N SER A 60 0.36 -22.96 -0.95
CA SER A 60 0.09 -24.24 -1.59
C SER A 60 1.12 -24.57 -2.67
N THR A 61 1.48 -23.58 -3.50
CA THR A 61 2.41 -23.75 -4.61
C THR A 61 3.84 -23.33 -4.28
N GLN A 62 4.07 -22.69 -3.13
CA GLN A 62 5.33 -22.07 -2.71
C GLN A 62 5.83 -20.99 -3.71
N ARG A 63 4.94 -20.46 -4.56
CA ARG A 63 5.29 -19.43 -5.55
C ARG A 63 5.12 -18.03 -4.98
N VAL A 64 6.10 -17.18 -5.27
CA VAL A 64 6.02 -15.75 -5.01
C VAL A 64 5.28 -15.08 -6.16
N PHE A 65 4.36 -14.17 -5.85
CA PHE A 65 3.62 -13.40 -6.84
C PHE A 65 3.39 -11.97 -6.34
N GLU A 66 3.03 -11.04 -7.23
CA GLU A 66 2.75 -9.66 -6.85
C GLU A 66 1.28 -9.31 -7.06
N VAL A 67 0.74 -8.53 -6.14
CA VAL A 67 -0.60 -7.95 -6.23
C VAL A 67 -0.47 -6.45 -6.25
N ALA A 68 -0.84 -5.83 -7.37
CA ALA A 68 -0.81 -4.39 -7.52
C ALA A 68 -1.91 -3.72 -6.67
N ILE A 69 -1.55 -2.58 -6.08
CA ILE A 69 -2.47 -1.67 -5.41
C ILE A 69 -2.67 -0.50 -6.35
N THR A 70 -3.90 -0.38 -6.86
CA THR A 70 -4.27 0.67 -7.79
C THR A 70 -4.13 2.06 -7.15
N PRO A 71 -3.77 3.09 -7.93
CA PRO A 71 -3.60 4.43 -7.39
C PRO A 71 -4.89 4.94 -6.72
N PHE A 72 -4.76 5.46 -5.50
CA PHE A 72 -5.85 6.14 -4.81
C PHE A 72 -5.40 7.48 -4.25
N ARG A 73 -6.35 8.41 -4.11
CA ARG A 73 -6.09 9.77 -3.66
C ARG A 73 -6.12 9.87 -2.15
N LEU A 74 -5.20 10.68 -1.64
CA LEU A 74 -5.24 11.24 -0.29
C LEU A 74 -5.55 12.72 -0.42
N ALA A 75 -6.53 13.22 0.33
CA ALA A 75 -6.89 14.63 0.32
C ALA A 75 -7.36 15.05 1.71
N VAL A 76 -7.02 16.26 2.12
CA VAL A 76 -7.70 16.90 3.26
C VAL A 76 -9.18 17.11 2.86
N PRO A 77 -10.14 16.88 3.76
CA PRO A 77 -11.55 17.11 3.47
C PRO A 77 -11.80 18.50 2.86
N LEU A 78 -12.73 18.59 1.91
CA LEU A 78 -13.18 19.82 1.22
C LEU A 78 -12.23 20.42 0.15
N GLN A 79 -11.23 19.67 -0.33
CA GLN A 79 -10.30 20.17 -1.37
C GLN A 79 -10.52 19.64 -2.79
N LEU A 80 -11.53 18.79 -3.00
CA LEU A 80 -11.91 18.32 -4.33
C LEU A 80 -13.22 19.02 -4.70
N HIS A 81 -13.22 19.70 -5.85
CA HIS A 81 -14.41 20.31 -6.46
C HIS A 81 -14.85 19.44 -7.65
#